data_AF-A0A1E4F9Z0-F1
#
_entry.id   AF-A0A1E4F9Z0-F1
#
_cell.length_a   1.000
_cell.length_b   1.000
_cell.length_c   1.000
_cell.angle_alpha   90.00
_cell.angle_beta   90.00
_cell.angle_gamma   90.00
#
_symmetry.space_group_name_H-M   'P 1'
#
loop_
_entity.id
_entity.type
_entity.pdbx_description
1 polymer ?
#
loop_
_entity_poly.entity_id
_entity_poly.type
_entity_poly.pdbx_seq_one_letter_code
_entity_poly.pdbx_strand_id
1 'polypeptide(L)'
;MEPIPFRQVDRDGAIEHFPNLVGGSTHLKPMIETGVDKAILKLLIDENREEQLWVCKSRYIGPLAGHERLGVLSYGELIRYEHLVQY
;
A
#
# COMPACT_ATOMS: atom_id res chain seq x y z
N MET A 1 0.14 -6.55 -14.70
CA MET A 1 -0.29 -5.35 -13.94
C MET A 1 0.96 -4.57 -13.65
N GLU A 2 1.10 -3.35 -14.15
CA GLU A 2 2.20 -2.47 -13.75
C GLU A 2 1.67 -1.47 -12.70
N PRO A 3 1.85 -1.76 -11.41
CA PRO A 3 1.65 -0.78 -10.34
C PRO A 3 2.64 0.39 -10.49
N ILE A 4 2.13 1.61 -10.34
CA ILE A 4 2.92 2.82 -10.46
C ILE A 4 2.98 3.53 -9.12
N PRO A 5 4.16 3.96 -8.67
CA PRO A 5 4.30 4.77 -7.47
C PRO A 5 3.47 6.05 -7.62
N PHE A 6 2.49 6.23 -6.74
CA PHE A 6 1.64 7.41 -6.75
C PHE A 6 2.06 8.42 -5.67
N ARG A 7 2.22 7.95 -4.44
CA ARG A 7 2.58 8.81 -3.30
C ARG A 7 3.35 8.04 -2.24
N GLN A 8 4.49 8.56 -1.81
CA GLN A 8 5.20 8.05 -0.64
C GLN A 8 4.37 8.32 0.61
N VAL A 9 4.24 7.31 1.48
CA VAL A 9 3.47 7.39 2.72
C VAL A 9 4.24 6.78 3.88
N ASP A 10 4.04 7.32 5.07
CA ASP A 10 4.38 6.65 6.32
C ASP A 10 3.22 5.75 6.77
N ARG A 11 3.36 5.15 7.96
CA ARG A 11 2.35 4.28 8.56
C ARG A 11 0.98 4.97 8.62
N ASP A 12 0.95 6.17 9.22
CA ASP A 12 -0.30 6.86 9.52
C ASP A 12 -0.93 7.40 8.23
N GLY A 13 -0.12 7.91 7.29
CA GLY A 13 -0.57 8.30 5.97
C GLY A 13 -1.13 7.15 5.13
N ALA A 14 -0.58 5.93 5.27
CA ALA A 14 -1.16 4.73 4.65
C ALA A 14 -2.52 4.40 5.28
N ILE A 15 -2.60 4.40 6.62
CA ILE A 15 -3.84 4.10 7.36
C ILE A 15 -4.94 5.11 7.08
N GLU A 16 -4.64 6.40 6.83
CA GLU A 16 -5.65 7.41 6.49
C GLU A 16 -6.10 7.33 5.02
N HIS A 17 -5.22 6.88 4.13
CA HIS A 17 -5.51 6.85 2.69
C HIS A 17 -6.56 5.78 2.33
N PHE A 18 -6.43 4.56 2.85
CA PHE A 18 -7.28 3.44 2.44
C PHE A 18 -8.72 3.44 2.97
N PRO A 19 -9.05 3.86 4.21
CA PRO A 19 -10.43 3.92 4.70
C PRO A 19 -11.33 4.86 3.87
N ASN A 20 -10.75 5.92 3.32
CA ASN A 20 -11.45 6.85 2.42
C ASN A 20 -11.77 6.20 1.07
N LEU A 21 -10.95 5.25 0.60
CA LEU A 21 -11.21 4.46 -0.61
C LEU A 21 -12.27 3.38 -0.41
N VAL A 22 -12.36 2.77 0.78
CA VAL A 22 -13.32 1.69 1.07
C VAL A 22 -14.69 2.20 1.54
N GLY A 23 -15.00 3.47 1.27
CA GLY A 23 -16.29 4.07 1.59
C GLY A 23 -16.53 4.29 3.09
N GLY A 24 -15.46 4.45 3.89
CA GLY A 24 -15.59 4.82 5.30
C GLY A 24 -16.15 3.73 6.22
N SER A 25 -16.16 2.46 5.80
CA SER A 25 -16.59 1.36 6.66
C SER A 25 -15.65 1.20 7.86
N THR A 26 -16.09 1.68 9.03
CA THR A 26 -15.33 1.70 10.29
C THR A 26 -14.77 0.33 10.69
N HIS A 27 -15.43 -0.76 10.26
CA HIS A 27 -15.00 -2.14 10.53
C HIS A 27 -13.75 -2.57 9.76
N LEU A 28 -13.38 -1.88 8.68
CA LEU A 28 -12.21 -2.22 7.85
C LEU A 28 -10.93 -1.54 8.33
N LYS A 29 -11.05 -0.49 9.14
CA LYS A 29 -9.89 0.25 9.67
C LYS A 29 -8.90 -0.67 10.42
N PRO A 30 -9.33 -1.56 11.34
CA PRO A 30 -8.40 -2.48 12.00
C PRO A 30 -7.71 -3.47 11.05
N MET A 31 -8.39 -3.88 9.97
CA MET A 31 -7.82 -4.77 8.95
C MET A 31 -6.74 -4.05 8.13
N ILE A 32 -7.01 -2.80 7.75
CA ILE A 32 -6.06 -1.93 7.05
C ILE A 32 -4.84 -1.67 7.94
N GLU A 33 -5.05 -1.28 9.19
CA GLU A 33 -3.97 -1.07 10.19
C GLU A 33 -3.10 -2.32 10.31
N THR A 34 -3.72 -3.49 10.49
CA THR A 34 -3.00 -4.77 10.56
C THR A 34 -2.21 -5.07 9.28
N GLY A 35 -2.78 -4.77 8.11
CA GLY A 35 -2.10 -4.96 6.82
C GLY A 35 -0.90 -4.03 6.64
N VAL A 36 -1.05 -2.75 7.01
CA VAL A 36 0.02 -1.76 6.98
C VAL A 36 1.13 -2.13 7.96
N ASP A 37 0.79 -2.53 9.19
CA ASP A 37 1.76 -2.93 10.21
C ASP A 37 2.56 -4.16 9.77
N LYS A 38 1.90 -5.15 9.15
CA LYS A 38 2.59 -6.29 8.55
C LYS A 38 3.54 -5.87 7.42
N ALA A 39 3.15 -4.91 6.59
CA ALA A 39 4.02 -4.40 5.53
C ALA A 39 5.25 -3.70 6.12
N ILE A 40 5.09 -2.86 7.16
CA ILE A 40 6.17 -2.17 7.85
C ILE A 40 7.12 -3.15 8.55
N LEU A 41 6.58 -4.13 9.29
CA LEU A 41 7.39 -5.15 9.95
C LEU A 41 8.27 -5.91 8.96
N LYS A 42 7.77 -6.14 7.74
CA LYS A 42 8.56 -6.76 6.65
C LYS A 42 9.64 -5.83 6.07
N LEU A 43 9.52 -4.50 6.22
CA LEU A 43 10.58 -3.55 5.87
C LEU A 43 11.71 -3.57 6.89
N LEU A 44 11.36 -3.57 8.17
CA LEU A 44 12.31 -3.50 9.29
C LEU A 44 13.25 -4.73 9.36
N ILE A 45 12.93 -5.81 8.65
CA ILE A 45 13.77 -7.01 8.56
C ILE A 45 14.99 -6.78 7.64
N ASP A 46 14.99 -5.77 6.77
CA ASP A 46 16.05 -5.53 5.76
C ASP A 46 16.69 -4.13 5.95
N GLU A 47 17.43 -3.96 7.05
CA GLU A 47 18.03 -2.68 7.48
C GLU A 47 19.03 -2.06 6.48
N ASN A 48 19.46 -2.83 5.47
CA ASN A 48 20.43 -2.41 4.45
C ASN A 48 19.79 -1.92 3.14
N ARG A 49 18.46 -1.93 3.03
CA ARG A 49 17.74 -1.42 1.87
C ARG A 49 16.97 -0.17 2.28
N GLU A 50 17.14 0.91 1.51
CA GLU A 50 16.29 2.11 1.61
C GLU A 50 14.89 1.77 1.07
N GLU A 51 14.17 0.88 1.74
CA GLU A 51 12.81 0.51 1.40
C GLU A 51 11.84 1.60 1.89
N GLN A 52 10.98 2.05 1.00
CA GLN A 52 10.01 3.10 1.24
C GLN A 52 8.60 2.57 1.01
N LEU A 53 7.67 2.96 1.88
CA LEU A 53 6.25 2.71 1.69
C LEU A 53 5.65 3.72 0.71
N TRP A 54 4.90 3.20 -0.23
CA TRP A 54 4.23 3.98 -1.25
C TRP A 54 2.81 3.49 -1.44
N VAL A 55 1.88 4.41 -1.64
CA VAL A 55 0.63 4.12 -2.33
C VAL A 55 0.97 3.97 -3.81
N CYS A 56 0.57 2.86 -4.40
CA CYS A 56 0.75 2.57 -5.81
C CYS A 56 -0.61 2.44 -6.50
N LYS A 57 -0.70 2.94 -7.74
CA LYS A 57 -1.90 2.87 -8.57
C LYS A 57 -1.77 1.83 -9.65
N SER A 58 -2.79 1.02 -9.84
CA SER A 58 -2.91 0.15 -11.01
C SER A 58 -3.14 0.99 -12.27
N ARG A 59 -2.20 0.91 -13.23
CA ARG A 59 -2.34 1.52 -14.57
C ARG A 59 -3.22 0.69 -15.52
N TYR A 60 -3.89 -0.34 -15.03
CA TYR A 60 -4.73 -1.22 -15.84
C TYR A 60 -5.92 -0.47 -16.47
N ILE A 61 -6.36 -0.89 -17.65
CA ILE A 61 -7.60 -0.45 -18.29
C ILE A 61 -8.61 -1.59 -18.13
N GLY A 62 -9.60 -1.43 -17.24
CA GLY A 62 -10.62 -2.42 -16.90
C GLY A 62 -11.19 -2.18 -15.50
N PRO A 63 -11.95 -3.11 -14.89
CA PRO A 63 -12.61 -2.90 -13.59
C PRO A 63 -11.64 -2.66 -12.43
N LEU A 64 -10.33 -2.90 -12.65
CA LEU A 64 -9.27 -2.65 -11.68
C LEU A 64 -8.43 -1.40 -11.99
N ALA A 65 -8.88 -0.57 -12.95
CA ALA A 65 -8.24 0.69 -13.30
C ALA A 65 -8.34 1.69 -12.14
N GLY A 66 -7.21 2.28 -11.75
CA GLY A 66 -7.18 3.28 -10.69
C GLY A 66 -7.23 2.73 -9.27
N HIS A 67 -7.28 1.40 -9.08
CA HIS A 67 -7.16 0.83 -7.74
C HIS A 67 -5.82 1.20 -7.10
N GLU A 68 -5.92 1.83 -5.94
CA GLU A 68 -4.80 2.17 -5.06
C GLU A 68 -4.52 0.98 -4.13
N ARG A 69 -3.26 0.57 -4.03
CA ARG A 69 -2.79 -0.44 -3.08
C ARG A 69 -1.47 -0.02 -2.46
N LEU A 70 -1.05 -0.72 -1.43
CA LEU A 70 0.22 -0.49 -0.79
C LEU A 70 1.35 -1.16 -1.59
N GLY A 71 2.38 -0.40 -1.89
CA GLY A 71 3.59 -0.85 -2.54
C GLY A 71 4.81 -0.54 -1.68
N VAL A 72 5.84 -1.37 -1.82
CA VAL A 72 7.16 -1.14 -1.24
C VAL A 72 8.13 -0.91 -2.37
N LEU A 73 8.77 0.27 -2.36
CA LEU A 73 9.80 0.62 -3.31
C LEU A 73 11.18 0.53 -2.66
N SER A 74 12.20 0.16 -3.41
CA SER A 74 13.61 0.36 -3.02
C SER A 74 14.37 0.88 -4.23
N TYR A 75 15.21 1.91 -4.03
CA TYR A 75 15.95 2.56 -5.13
C TYR A 75 15.08 2.96 -6.35
N GLY A 76 13.81 3.27 -6.12
CA GLY A 76 12.84 3.63 -7.17
C GLY A 76 12.16 2.45 -7.87
N GLU A 77 12.54 1.21 -7.56
CA GLU A 77 11.92 -0.01 -8.10
C GLU A 77 10.88 -0.57 -7.12
N LEU A 78 9.71 -0.97 -7.65
CA LEU A 78 8.69 -1.61 -6.83
C LEU A 78 9.08 -3.07 -6.55
N ILE A 79 9.37 -3.37 -5.29
CA ILE A 79 9.75 -4.72 -4.85
C ILE A 79 8.53 -5.53 -4.44
N ARG A 80 7.51 -4.90 -3.83
CA ARG A 80 6.29 -5.59 -3.37
C ARG A 80 5.03 -4.77 -3.63
N TYR A 81 3.94 -5.47 -3.92
CA TYR A 81 2.61 -4.89 -4.12
C TYR A 81 1.60 -5.67 -3.27
N GLU A 82 1.25 -5.12 -2.12
CA GLU A 82 0.45 -5.79 -1.09
C GLU A 82 -1.05 -5.46 -1.26
N HIS A 83 -1.88 -6.50 -1.22
CA HIS A 83 -3.33 -6.36 -1.09
C HIS A 83 -3.68 -6.18 0.39
N LEU A 84 -4.16 -4.99 0.76
CA LEU A 84 -4.60 -4.73 2.13
C LEU A 84 -5.99 -5.30 2.44
N VAL A 85 -6.82 -5.49 1.41
CA VAL A 85 -8.18 -6.03 1.53
C VAL A 85 -8.39 -7.08 0.43
N GLN A 86 -8.82 -8.27 0.84
CA GLN A 86 -9.42 -9.27 -0.04
C GLN A 86 -10.94 -9.04 0.00
N TYR A 87 -11.53 -8.75 -1.16
CA TYR A 87 -12.98 -8.70 -1.34
C TYR A 87 -13.51 -10.06 -1.74
#